data_AF-A0A2V7UFZ9-F1
#
_entry.id   AF-A0A2V7UFZ9-F1
#
_cell.length_a   1.000
_cell.length_b   1.000
_cell.length_c   1.000
_cell.angle_alpha   90.00
_cell.angle_beta   90.00
_cell.angle_gamma   90.00
#
_symmetry.space_group_name_H-M   'P 1'
#
loop_
_entity.id
_entity.type
_entity.pdbx_description
1 polymer ?
#
loop_
_entity_poly.entity_id
_entity_poly.type
_entity_poly.pdbx_seq_one_letter_code
_entity_poly.pdbx_strand_id
1 'polypeptide(L)'
;MVRLVEALLGKGIPVKIYDRNVRMAALVGSNREYVQNEIPHLSALLVETLPGALEGSEVVIVASDDPEVDQVPSLLKDGQVFIDLFGRLASRGPVRPGGICW
;
A
#
# COMPACT_ATOMS: atom_id res chain seq x y z
N MET A 1 -5.99 7.37 1.81
CA MET A 1 -4.56 6.98 1.72
C MET A 1 -3.62 8.10 2.14
N VAL A 2 -3.59 9.25 1.47
CA VAL A 2 -2.63 10.35 1.73
C VAL A 2 -2.49 10.71 3.22
N ARG A 3 -3.61 11.03 3.89
CA ARG A 3 -3.60 11.37 5.33
C ARG A 3 -3.03 10.29 6.24
N LEU A 4 -3.23 9.02 5.91
CA LEU A 4 -2.67 7.89 6.68
C LEU A 4 -1.15 7.89 6.54
N VAL A 5 -0.65 8.04 5.31
CA VAL A 5 0.79 8.10 5.05
C VAL A 5 1.42 9.30 5.75
N GLU A 6 0.84 10.49 5.62
CA GLU A 6 1.33 11.70 6.29
C GLU A 6 1.37 11.53 7.82
N ALA A 7 0.34 10.92 8.41
CA ALA A 7 0.31 10.66 9.85
C ALA A 7 1.42 9.68 10.29
N LEU A 8 1.67 8.62 9.52
CA LEU A 8 2.75 7.66 9.80
C LEU A 8 4.13 8.30 9.66
N LEU A 9 4.34 9.06 8.59
CA LEU A 9 5.59 9.82 8.38
C LEU A 9 5.81 10.85 9.49
N GLY A 10 4.75 11.54 9.94
CA GLY A 10 4.79 12.47 11.06
C GLY A 10 5.15 11.81 12.40
N LYS A 11 5.09 10.48 12.50
CA LYS A 11 5.57 9.69 13.64
C LYS A 11 6.97 9.09 13.41
N GLY A 12 7.62 9.39 12.29
CA GLY A 12 8.93 8.83 11.92
C GLY A 12 8.85 7.38 11.46
N ILE A 13 7.67 6.88 11.10
CA ILE A 13 7.49 5.51 10.61
C ILE A 13 7.79 5.50 9.10
N PRO A 14 8.75 4.70 8.62
CA PRO A 14 9.03 4.59 7.19
C PRO A 14 7.85 3.92 6.46
N VAL A 15 7.50 4.45 5.29
CA VAL A 15 6.36 3.96 4.49
C VAL A 15 6.82 3.63 3.07
N LYS A 16 6.32 2.52 2.54
CA LYS A 16 6.39 2.17 1.11
C LYS A 16 4.97 2.06 0.56
N ILE A 17 4.75 2.56 -0.64
CA ILE A 17 3.43 2.60 -1.28
C ILE A 17 3.50 1.83 -2.60
N TYR A 18 2.64 0.82 -2.73
CA TYR A 18 2.32 0.24 -4.02
C TYR A 18 0.94 0.73 -4.45
N ASP A 19 0.88 1.41 -5.60
CA ASP A 19 -0.37 1.80 -6.23
C ASP A 19 -0.21 1.70 -7.74
N ARG A 20 -0.92 0.74 -8.35
CA ARG A 20 -0.85 0.50 -9.78
C ARG A 20 -1.36 1.69 -10.59
N ASN A 21 -2.44 2.33 -10.15
CA ASN A 21 -3.05 3.45 -10.87
C ASN A 21 -2.15 4.68 -10.88
N VAL A 22 -1.53 4.99 -9.73
CA VAL A 22 -0.57 6.09 -9.62
C VAL A 22 0.67 5.81 -10.48
N ARG A 23 1.14 4.55 -10.53
CA ARG A 23 2.25 4.17 -11.42
C ARG A 23 1.88 4.29 -12.89
N MET A 24 0.71 3.81 -13.30
CA MET A 24 0.24 3.95 -14.68
C MET A 24 0.08 5.41 -15.08
N ALA A 25 -0.42 6.25 -14.16
CA ALA A 25 -0.47 7.70 -14.34
C ALA A 25 0.94 8.30 -14.52
N ALA A 26 1.94 7.85 -13.76
CA ALA A 26 3.31 8.34 -13.86
C ALA A 26 4.03 8.00 -15.19
N LEU A 27 3.50 7.08 -16.00
CA LEU A 27 4.07 6.64 -17.28
C LEU A 27 3.56 7.41 -18.50
N VAL A 28 2.45 8.16 -18.37
CA VAL A 28 1.82 8.89 -19.49
C VAL A 28 2.07 10.39 -19.31
N GLY A 29 2.63 11.06 -20.32
CA GLY A 29 3.20 12.42 -20.21
C GLY A 29 2.39 13.45 -19.41
N SER A 30 1.10 13.62 -19.72
CA SER A 30 0.23 14.58 -19.00
C SER A 30 -0.11 14.14 -17.57
N ASN A 31 -0.15 12.84 -17.31
CA ASN A 31 -0.45 12.28 -15.99
C ASN A 31 0.80 12.22 -15.10
N ARG A 32 2.00 12.12 -15.69
CA ARG A 32 3.28 12.20 -14.97
C ARG A 32 3.46 13.56 -14.32
N GLU A 33 3.16 14.63 -15.04
CA GLU A 33 3.23 15.99 -14.52
C GLU A 33 2.20 16.23 -13.40
N TYR A 34 0.99 15.65 -13.53
CA TYR A 34 -0.01 15.64 -12.46
C TYR A 34 0.48 14.89 -11.20
N VAL A 35 1.02 13.67 -11.33
CA VAL A 35 1.54 12.92 -10.19
C VAL A 35 2.71 13.65 -9.52
N GLN A 36 3.60 14.25 -10.32
CA GLN A 36 4.74 15.02 -9.81
C GLN A 36 4.31 16.32 -9.11
N ASN A 37 3.24 16.98 -9.57
CA ASN A 37 2.79 18.25 -9.02
C ASN A 37 1.78 18.11 -7.87
N GLU A 38 0.86 17.14 -7.92
CA GLU A 38 -0.17 16.97 -6.89
C GLU A 38 0.28 16.11 -5.71
N ILE A 39 1.16 15.13 -5.95
CA ILE A 39 1.61 14.21 -4.89
C ILE A 39 3.14 14.03 -4.84
N PRO A 40 3.95 15.11 -4.93
CA PRO A 40 5.40 15.03 -4.97
C PRO A 40 5.98 14.32 -3.74
N HIS A 41 5.40 14.60 -2.56
CA HIS A 41 5.85 14.06 -1.28
C HIS A 41 5.63 12.54 -1.15
N LEU A 42 4.66 11.97 -1.86
CA LEU A 42 4.44 10.51 -1.89
C LEU A 42 5.22 9.81 -3.00
N SER A 43 5.65 10.53 -4.03
CA SER A 43 6.34 9.94 -5.17
C SER A 43 7.65 9.22 -4.77
N ALA A 44 8.35 9.74 -3.76
CA ALA A 44 9.56 9.12 -3.20
C ALA A 44 9.28 7.80 -2.43
N LEU A 45 8.03 7.54 -2.07
CA LEU A 45 7.61 6.36 -1.30
C LEU A 45 7.02 5.28 -2.22
N LEU A 46 6.74 5.61 -3.48
CA LEU A 46 6.20 4.68 -4.45
C LEU A 46 7.24 3.62 -4.82
N VAL A 47 6.83 2.36 -4.74
CA VAL A 47 7.64 1.22 -5.18
C VAL A 47 7.03 0.56 -6.40
N GLU A 48 7.87 -0.04 -7.24
CA GLU A 48 7.45 -0.55 -8.53
C GLU A 48 6.70 -1.88 -8.47
N THR A 49 6.83 -2.66 -7.40
CA THR A 49 6.23 -4.00 -7.38
C THR A 49 5.58 -4.26 -6.05
N LEU A 50 4.50 -5.03 -6.08
CA LEU A 50 3.83 -5.48 -4.87
C LEU A 50 4.78 -6.30 -3.97
N PRO A 51 5.59 -7.25 -4.48
CA PRO A 51 6.67 -7.86 -3.71
C PRO A 51 7.64 -6.86 -3.05
N GLY A 52 8.06 -5.81 -3.78
CA GLY A 52 8.95 -4.77 -3.23
C GLY A 52 8.30 -3.97 -2.08
N ALA A 53 6.97 -3.78 -2.12
CA ALA A 53 6.24 -3.17 -1.01
C ALA A 53 6.18 -4.09 0.22
N LEU A 54 6.06 -5.41 0.02
CA LEU A 54 5.97 -6.39 1.10
C LEU A 54 7.32 -6.70 1.74
N GLU A 55 8.41 -6.64 0.98
CA GLU A 55 9.73 -7.03 1.46
C GLU A 55 10.22 -6.15 2.62
N GLY A 56 10.52 -6.74 3.78
CA GLY A 56 11.01 -6.01 4.95
C GLY A 56 9.98 -5.13 5.65
N SER A 57 8.70 -5.19 5.25
CA SER A 57 7.62 -4.47 5.92
C SER A 57 7.09 -5.29 7.09
N GLU A 58 7.01 -4.71 8.29
CA GLU A 58 6.46 -5.40 9.47
C GLU A 58 4.92 -5.32 9.50
N VAL A 59 4.37 -4.23 8.97
CA VAL A 59 2.92 -3.98 8.87
C VAL A 59 2.56 -3.76 7.42
N VAL A 60 1.56 -4.51 6.94
CA VAL A 60 1.03 -4.42 5.58
C VAL A 60 -0.40 -3.92 5.65
N ILE A 61 -0.66 -2.76 5.06
CA ILE A 61 -1.98 -2.13 5.01
C ILE A 61 -2.48 -2.17 3.57
N VAL A 62 -3.64 -2.81 3.35
CA VAL A 62 -4.36 -2.72 2.08
C VAL A 62 -5.46 -1.68 2.20
N ALA A 63 -5.37 -0.63 1.38
CA ALA A 63 -6.39 0.41 1.28
C ALA A 63 -6.81 0.66 -0.18
N SER A 64 -6.84 -0.40 -0.98
CA SER A 64 -7.25 -0.39 -2.38
C SER A 64 -8.22 -1.53 -2.67
N ASP A 65 -9.19 -1.28 -3.53
CA ASP A 65 -10.11 -2.27 -4.09
C ASP A 65 -9.59 -2.92 -5.39
N ASP A 66 -8.37 -2.58 -5.83
CA ASP A 66 -7.73 -3.18 -7.01
C ASP A 66 -7.63 -4.72 -6.84
N PRO A 67 -8.10 -5.53 -7.80
CA PRO A 67 -7.99 -6.99 -7.74
C PRO A 67 -6.55 -7.51 -7.60
N GLU A 68 -5.54 -6.73 -8.01
CA GLU A 68 -4.15 -7.13 -7.88
C GLU A 68 -3.72 -7.34 -6.42
N VAL A 69 -4.34 -6.64 -5.45
CA VAL A 69 -3.99 -6.84 -4.04
C VAL A 69 -4.66 -8.07 -3.41
N ASP A 70 -5.48 -8.83 -4.15
CA ASP A 70 -6.06 -10.11 -3.70
C ASP A 70 -4.99 -11.16 -3.40
N GLN A 71 -3.82 -11.04 -4.03
CA GLN A 71 -2.68 -11.94 -3.83
C GLN A 71 -1.87 -11.58 -2.57
N VAL A 72 -2.10 -10.43 -1.94
CA VAL A 72 -1.33 -10.01 -0.76
C VAL A 72 -1.36 -11.06 0.35
N PRO A 73 -2.51 -11.62 0.76
CA PRO A 73 -2.57 -12.58 1.86
C PRO A 73 -1.72 -13.83 1.65
N SER A 74 -1.53 -14.29 0.41
CA SER A 74 -0.70 -15.46 0.10
C SER A 74 0.80 -15.14 -0.01
N LEU A 75 1.16 -13.87 -0.10
CA LEU A 75 2.55 -13.39 -0.16
C LEU A 75 3.07 -12.90 1.20
N LEU A 76 2.21 -12.85 2.22
CA LEU A 76 2.61 -12.48 3.57
C LEU A 76 3.58 -13.51 4.16
N LYS A 77 4.58 -13.01 4.87
CA LYS A 77 5.55 -13.77 5.64
C LYS A 77 5.12 -13.81 7.11
N ASP A 78 5.61 -14.83 7.82
CA ASP A 78 5.39 -14.95 9.26
C ASP A 78 5.86 -13.69 10.01
N GLY A 79 5.08 -13.28 11.00
CA GLY A 79 5.36 -12.09 11.82
C GLY A 79 4.88 -10.76 11.22
N GLN A 80 4.46 -10.74 9.94
CA GLN A 80 3.85 -9.52 9.37
C GLN A 80 2.44 -9.32 9.92
N VAL A 81 2.14 -8.09 10.35
CA VAL A 81 0.78 -7.68 10.71
C VAL A 81 0.04 -7.25 9.46
N PHE A 82 -1.12 -7.83 9.21
CA PHE A 82 -1.96 -7.51 8.06
C PHE A 82 -3.21 -6.74 8.47
N ILE A 83 -3.42 -5.58 7.84
CA ILE A 83 -4.60 -4.73 8.04
C ILE A 83 -5.26 -4.51 6.68
N ASP A 84 -6.48 -5.02 6.54
CA ASP A 84 -7.32 -4.74 5.38
C ASP A 84 -8.33 -3.66 5.75
N LEU A 85 -8.29 -2.51 5.08
CA LEU A 85 -9.23 -1.41 5.33
C LEU A 85 -10.56 -1.54 4.58
N PHE A 86 -10.67 -2.49 3.65
CA PHE A 86 -11.88 -2.77 2.87
C PHE A 86 -12.63 -4.03 3.34
N GLY A 87 -11.97 -4.89 4.14
CA GLY A 87 -12.58 -6.08 4.74
C GLY A 87 -12.90 -7.21 3.78
N ARG A 88 -12.33 -7.18 2.60
CA ARG A 88 -12.52 -8.16 1.52
C ARG A 88 -11.50 -9.30 1.53
N LEU A 89 -10.38 -9.12 2.23
CA LEU A 89 -9.24 -10.03 2.28
C LEU A 89 -9.11 -10.76 3.61
N ALA A 90 -9.98 -10.45 4.58
CA ALA A 90 -9.85 -10.87 5.96
C ALA A 90 -9.86 -12.40 6.18
N SER A 91 -10.44 -13.16 5.25
CA SER A 91 -10.57 -14.62 5.31
C SER A 91 -9.50 -15.40 4.51
N ARG A 92 -8.51 -14.70 3.91
CA ARG A 92 -7.65 -15.28 2.87
C ARG A 92 -6.17 -15.50 3.24
N GLY A 93 -5.75 -15.29 4.49
CA GLY A 93 -4.34 -15.42 4.91
C GLY A 93 -4.10 -16.20 6.21
N PRO A 94 -2.87 -16.68 6.47
CA PRO A 94 -2.51 -17.43 7.68
C PRO A 94 -2.48 -16.56 8.94
N VAL A 95 -2.22 -15.26 8.78
CA VAL A 95 -2.27 -14.26 9.85
C VAL A 95 -3.68 -13.72 9.94
N ARG A 96 -4.29 -13.78 11.14
CA ARG A 96 -5.59 -13.17 11.39
C ARG A 96 -5.46 -11.65 11.20
N PRO A 97 -6.14 -11.05 10.22
CA PRO A 97 -6.10 -9.61 10.06
C PRO A 97 -6.81 -8.96 11.23
N GLY A 98 -6.14 -8.00 11.87
CA GLY A 98 -6.83 -7.02 12.70
C GLY A 98 -7.59 -6.08 11.79
N GLY A 99 -8.87 -6.36 11.55
CA GLY A 99 -9.76 -5.42 10.88
C GLY A 99 -9.92 -4.19 11.77
N ILE A 100 -9.91 -2.99 11.19
CA ILE A 100 -10.21 -1.77 11.97
C ILE A 100 -11.70 -1.72 12.34
N CYS A 101 -12.56 -2.44 11.60
CA CYS A 101 -14.02 -2.32 11.73
C CYS A 101 -14.81 -3.66 11.72
N TRP A 102 -14.21 -4.83 11.99
CA TRP A 102 -14.93 -6.11 12.14
C TRP A 102 -14.11 -7.16 12.89
#